data_AF-A0AAD5E562-F1
#
_entry.id   AF-A0AAD5E562-F1
#
_cell.length_a   1.000
_cell.length_b   1.000
_cell.length_c   1.000
_cell.angle_alpha   90.00
_cell.angle_beta   90.00
_cell.angle_gamma   90.00
#
_symmetry.space_group_name_H-M   'P 1'
#
loop_
_entity.id
_entity.type
_entity.pdbx_description
1 polymer ?
#
loop_
_entity_poly.entity_id
_entity_poly.type
_entity_poly.pdbx_seq_one_letter_code
_entity_poly.pdbx_strand_id
1 'polypeptide(L)'
;MASSATLSNLADQYSREFSECLSTILPDTPDKINDSKAIHKDIATHIAAMKATTSSIEEAMGDIRLELLKDKEVALEQSLALLRRDIHVKTETIDKYTTQLEKWSSELLKLGSKGREVAKREHERYQVRSDNDHNRSQVQRHDSDDDMSDKDMFEEVV
;
A
#
# COMPACT_ATOMS: atom_id res chain seq x y z
N MET A 1 -2.13 -10.07 -31.91
CA MET A 1 -3.02 -9.36 -32.87
C MET A 1 -3.20 -10.10 -34.20
N ALA A 2 -2.19 -10.84 -34.72
CA ALA A 2 -2.33 -11.61 -35.95
C ALA A 2 -3.37 -12.76 -35.85
N SER A 3 -3.51 -13.36 -34.68
CA SER A 3 -4.35 -14.54 -34.41
C SER A 3 -5.87 -14.28 -34.52
N SER A 4 -6.35 -13.08 -34.18
CA SER A 4 -7.77 -12.70 -34.32
C SER A 4 -8.20 -12.52 -35.78
N ALA A 5 -7.31 -12.02 -36.64
CA ALA A 5 -7.57 -11.87 -38.06
C ALA A 5 -7.62 -13.24 -38.77
N THR A 6 -6.75 -14.17 -38.35
CA THR A 6 -6.75 -15.56 -38.84
C THR A 6 -8.06 -16.28 -38.52
N LEU A 7 -8.59 -16.10 -37.30
CA LEU A 7 -9.87 -16.70 -36.90
C LEU A 7 -11.05 -16.15 -37.71
N SER A 8 -11.08 -14.83 -37.97
CA SER A 8 -12.11 -14.20 -38.81
C SER A 8 -12.09 -14.79 -40.23
N ASN A 9 -10.90 -14.91 -40.82
CA ASN A 9 -10.74 -15.48 -42.16
C ASN A 9 -11.19 -16.95 -42.24
N LEU A 10 -10.89 -17.75 -41.21
CA LEU A 10 -11.33 -19.15 -41.12
C LEU A 10 -12.86 -19.26 -40.98
N ALA A 11 -13.50 -18.36 -40.23
CA ALA A 11 -14.95 -18.32 -40.11
C ALA A 11 -15.62 -17.94 -41.44
N ASP A 12 -15.08 -16.96 -42.16
CA ASP A 12 -15.54 -16.57 -43.49
C ASP A 12 -15.37 -17.71 -44.50
N GLN A 13 -14.24 -18.43 -44.42
CA GLN A 13 -13.99 -19.62 -45.23
C GLN A 13 -15.01 -20.73 -44.95
N TYR A 14 -15.28 -21.04 -43.67
CA TYR A 14 -16.28 -22.04 -43.29
C TYR A 14 -17.68 -21.67 -43.80
N SER A 15 -18.05 -20.39 -43.68
CA SER A 15 -19.34 -19.88 -44.19
C SER A 15 -19.46 -20.04 -45.71
N ARG A 16 -18.38 -19.79 -46.45
CA ARG A 16 -18.33 -19.98 -47.91
C ARG A 16 -18.43 -21.46 -48.29
N GLU A 17 -17.66 -22.33 -47.64
CA GLU A 17 -17.70 -23.78 -47.85
C GLU A 17 -19.08 -24.38 -47.56
N PHE A 18 -19.76 -23.90 -46.52
CA PHE A 18 -21.13 -24.28 -46.21
C PHE A 18 -22.12 -23.82 -47.30
N SER A 19 -21.96 -22.60 -47.80
CA SER A 19 -22.81 -22.06 -48.88
C SER A 19 -22.63 -22.83 -50.20
N GLU A 20 -21.41 -23.24 -50.51
CA GLU A 20 -21.09 -24.09 -51.67
C GLU A 20 -21.64 -25.53 -51.51
N CYS A 21 -21.60 -26.07 -50.29
CA CYS A 21 -22.24 -27.36 -49.99
C CYS A 21 -23.76 -27.29 -50.24
N LEU A 22 -24.40 -26.21 -49.78
CA LEU A 22 -25.84 -26.00 -49.98
C LEU A 22 -26.22 -25.83 -51.44
N SER A 23 -25.42 -25.09 -52.23
CA SER A 23 -25.70 -24.91 -53.67
C SER A 23 -25.52 -26.21 -54.48
N THR A 24 -24.75 -27.16 -53.95
CA THR A 24 -24.60 -28.50 -54.52
C THR A 24 -25.80 -29.40 -54.19
N ILE A 25 -26.40 -29.25 -53.01
CA ILE A 25 -27.58 -30.00 -52.57
C ILE A 25 -28.88 -29.44 -53.18
N LEU A 26 -28.95 -28.12 -53.36
CA LEU A 26 -30.10 -27.38 -53.89
C LEU A 26 -29.74 -26.71 -55.23
N PRO A 27 -29.50 -27.49 -56.31
CA PRO A 27 -29.12 -26.91 -57.59
C PRO A 27 -30.26 -26.11 -58.23
N ASP A 28 -29.97 -24.90 -58.70
CA ASP A 28 -30.93 -23.98 -59.34
C ASP A 28 -31.44 -24.46 -60.71
N THR A 29 -30.80 -25.48 -61.30
CA THR A 29 -31.13 -26.00 -62.64
C THR A 29 -31.30 -27.52 -62.62
N PRO A 30 -32.41 -28.05 -63.19
CA PRO A 30 -32.73 -29.48 -63.14
C PRO A 30 -31.74 -30.39 -63.90
N ASP A 31 -30.92 -29.85 -64.79
CA ASP A 31 -29.93 -30.62 -65.58
C ASP A 31 -28.81 -31.25 -64.72
N LYS A 32 -28.59 -30.76 -63.49
CA LYS A 32 -27.57 -31.30 -62.57
C LYS A 32 -28.03 -32.56 -61.81
N ILE A 33 -29.30 -32.94 -61.89
CA ILE A 33 -29.91 -34.01 -61.07
C ILE A 33 -29.55 -35.42 -61.58
N ASN A 34 -29.06 -35.55 -62.81
CA ASN A 34 -28.92 -36.85 -63.48
C ASN A 34 -27.72 -37.71 -63.04
N ASP A 35 -26.80 -37.22 -62.21
CA ASP A 35 -25.64 -37.99 -61.73
C ASP A 35 -25.51 -38.00 -60.19
N SER A 36 -26.38 -38.77 -59.54
CA SER A 36 -26.45 -38.91 -58.08
C SER A 36 -25.10 -39.29 -57.42
N LYS A 37 -24.24 -40.07 -58.10
CA LYS A 37 -22.92 -40.43 -57.56
C LYS A 37 -21.95 -39.27 -57.55
N ALA A 38 -21.98 -38.41 -58.58
CA ALA A 38 -21.16 -37.21 -58.63
C ALA A 38 -21.55 -36.22 -57.52
N ILE A 39 -22.86 -35.99 -57.34
CA ILE A 39 -23.39 -35.12 -56.28
C ILE A 39 -22.96 -35.60 -54.89
N HIS A 40 -23.08 -36.90 -54.60
CA HIS A 40 -22.66 -37.46 -53.32
C HIS A 40 -21.16 -37.30 -53.05
N LYS A 41 -20.33 -37.41 -54.10
CA LYS A 41 -18.88 -37.21 -54.00
C LYS A 41 -18.54 -35.75 -53.74
N ASP A 42 -19.20 -34.81 -54.39
CA ASP A 42 -18.97 -33.38 -54.19
C ASP A 42 -19.40 -32.94 -52.79
N ILE A 43 -20.56 -33.39 -52.30
CA ILE A 43 -21.01 -33.16 -50.92
C ILE A 43 -20.00 -33.72 -49.91
N ALA A 44 -19.50 -34.95 -50.12
CA ALA A 44 -18.50 -35.54 -49.24
C ALA A 44 -17.19 -34.71 -49.20
N THR A 45 -16.84 -34.09 -50.33
CA THR A 45 -15.66 -33.22 -50.45
C THR A 45 -15.87 -31.90 -49.68
N HIS A 46 -17.04 -31.27 -49.81
CA HIS A 46 -17.40 -30.08 -49.03
C HIS A 46 -17.45 -30.36 -47.52
N ILE A 47 -18.01 -31.51 -47.11
CA ILE A 47 -18.02 -31.93 -45.69
C ILE A 47 -16.59 -32.12 -45.19
N ALA A 48 -15.69 -32.71 -45.99
CA ALA A 48 -14.29 -32.88 -45.62
C ALA A 48 -13.57 -31.53 -45.47
N ALA A 49 -13.81 -30.58 -46.40
CA ALA A 49 -13.29 -29.23 -46.32
C ALA A 49 -13.77 -28.49 -45.06
N MET A 50 -15.08 -28.50 -44.80
CA MET A 50 -15.66 -27.88 -43.60
C MET A 50 -15.10 -28.49 -42.31
N LYS A 51 -14.88 -29.81 -42.26
CA LYS A 51 -14.23 -30.47 -41.11
C LYS A 51 -12.79 -30.00 -40.93
N ALA A 52 -12.02 -29.87 -42.00
CA ALA A 52 -10.65 -29.36 -41.95
C ALA A 52 -10.61 -27.90 -41.46
N THR A 53 -11.52 -27.06 -41.97
CA THR A 53 -11.67 -25.67 -41.53
C THR A 53 -12.08 -25.58 -40.07
N THR A 54 -12.97 -26.47 -39.60
CA THR A 54 -13.36 -26.57 -38.17
C THR A 54 -12.16 -26.91 -37.29
N SER A 55 -11.37 -27.92 -37.66
CA SER A 55 -10.15 -28.26 -36.90
C SER A 55 -9.14 -27.12 -36.88
N SER A 56 -9.02 -26.37 -37.98
CA SER A 56 -8.15 -25.19 -38.06
C SER A 56 -8.66 -24.04 -37.16
N ILE A 57 -9.97 -23.87 -37.02
CA ILE A 57 -10.59 -22.93 -36.09
C ILE A 57 -10.27 -23.32 -34.64
N GLU A 58 -10.42 -24.61 -34.29
CA GLU A 58 -10.12 -25.12 -32.95
C GLU A 58 -8.65 -24.88 -32.56
N GLU A 59 -7.72 -25.13 -33.48
CA GLU A 59 -6.29 -24.88 -33.29
C GLU A 59 -6.01 -23.39 -33.08
N ALA A 60 -6.55 -22.52 -33.95
CA ALA A 60 -6.39 -21.07 -33.83
C ALA A 60 -6.96 -20.52 -32.51
N MET A 61 -8.09 -21.05 -32.04
CA MET A 61 -8.64 -20.70 -30.72
C MET A 61 -7.75 -21.17 -29.57
N GLY A 62 -7.14 -22.35 -29.69
CA GLY A 62 -6.15 -22.87 -28.75
C GLY A 62 -4.94 -21.95 -28.61
N ASP A 63 -4.40 -21.49 -29.75
CA ASP A 63 -3.27 -20.57 -29.81
C ASP A 63 -3.59 -19.21 -29.20
N ILE A 64 -4.75 -18.62 -29.53
CA ILE A 64 -5.23 -17.36 -28.92
C ILE A 64 -5.30 -17.51 -27.40
N ARG A 65 -5.84 -18.62 -26.91
CA ARG A 65 -5.96 -18.87 -25.48
C ARG A 65 -4.57 -18.95 -24.81
N LEU A 66 -3.60 -19.62 -25.44
CA LEU A 66 -2.23 -19.71 -24.94
C LEU A 66 -1.53 -18.34 -24.91
N GLU A 67 -1.71 -17.53 -25.96
CA GLU A 67 -1.17 -16.17 -26.05
C GLU A 67 -1.73 -15.29 -24.91
N LEU A 68 -3.05 -15.31 -24.69
CA LEU A 68 -3.70 -14.58 -23.60
C LEU A 68 -3.27 -15.02 -22.20
N LEU A 69 -2.98 -16.31 -22.02
CA LEU A 69 -2.49 -16.83 -20.74
C LEU A 69 -1.07 -16.35 -20.44
N LYS A 70 -0.18 -16.33 -21.44
CA LYS A 70 1.18 -15.80 -21.31
C LYS A 70 1.18 -14.32 -20.96
N ASP A 71 0.35 -13.52 -21.63
CA ASP A 71 0.24 -12.09 -21.35
C ASP A 71 -0.22 -11.82 -19.90
N LYS A 72 -1.16 -12.63 -19.39
CA LYS A 72 -1.61 -12.56 -17.99
C LYS A 72 -0.52 -12.96 -17.00
N GLU A 73 0.24 -14.00 -17.30
CA GLU A 73 1.34 -14.46 -16.46
C GLU A 73 2.42 -13.37 -16.34
N VAL A 74 2.83 -12.78 -17.47
CA VAL A 74 3.79 -11.67 -17.51
C VAL A 74 3.26 -10.45 -16.74
N ALA A 75 1.98 -10.10 -16.90
CA ALA A 75 1.37 -8.98 -16.18
C ALA A 75 1.33 -9.23 -14.66
N LEU A 76 1.05 -10.47 -14.23
CA LEU A 76 1.07 -10.85 -12.82
C LEU A 76 2.48 -10.81 -12.23
N GLU A 77 3.48 -11.31 -12.96
CA GLU A 77 4.88 -11.24 -12.53
C GLU A 77 5.36 -9.81 -12.33
N GLN A 78 5.02 -8.91 -13.26
CA GLN A 78 5.36 -7.48 -13.16
C GLN A 78 4.67 -6.82 -11.96
N SER A 79 3.38 -7.08 -11.76
CA SER A 79 2.62 -6.60 -10.60
C SER A 79 3.21 -7.10 -9.28
N LEU A 80 3.57 -8.37 -9.22
CA LEU A 80 4.18 -9.00 -8.06
C LEU A 80 5.57 -8.40 -7.75
N ALA A 81 6.38 -8.13 -8.78
CA ALA A 81 7.67 -7.45 -8.63
C ALA A 81 7.52 -6.02 -8.07
N LEU A 82 6.52 -5.26 -8.56
CA LEU A 82 6.22 -3.93 -8.04
C LEU A 82 5.74 -3.98 -6.58
N LEU A 83 4.86 -4.91 -6.23
CA LEU A 83 4.38 -5.11 -4.86
C LEU A 83 5.52 -5.48 -3.91
N ARG A 84 6.42 -6.39 -4.31
CA ARG A 84 7.61 -6.73 -3.51
C ARG A 84 8.49 -5.51 -3.26
N ARG A 85 8.67 -4.65 -4.27
CA ARG A 85 9.45 -3.41 -4.13
C ARG A 85 8.78 -2.43 -3.17
N ASP A 86 7.47 -2.23 -3.28
CA ASP A 86 6.71 -1.35 -2.39
C ASP A 86 6.77 -1.84 -0.93
N ILE A 87 6.57 -3.15 -0.71
CA ILE A 87 6.72 -3.77 0.61
C ILE A 87 8.12 -3.50 1.17
N HIS A 88 9.16 -3.72 0.38
CA HIS A 88 10.54 -3.51 0.82
C HIS A 88 10.80 -2.05 1.25
N VAL A 89 10.39 -1.07 0.44
CA VAL A 89 10.53 0.36 0.76
C VAL A 89 9.77 0.71 2.05
N LYS A 90 8.55 0.18 2.21
CA LYS A 90 7.74 0.41 3.40
C LYS A 90 8.37 -0.20 4.65
N THR A 91 8.90 -1.43 4.56
CA THR A 91 9.63 -2.06 5.66
C THR A 91 10.83 -1.24 6.08
N GLU A 92 11.70 -0.82 5.15
CA GLU A 92 12.85 0.03 5.47
C GLU A 92 12.43 1.37 6.11
N THR A 93 11.31 1.93 5.66
CA THR A 93 10.77 3.18 6.19
C THR A 93 10.26 3.00 7.63
N ILE A 94 9.56 1.89 7.89
CA ILE A 94 9.10 1.53 9.24
C ILE A 94 10.29 1.33 10.18
N ASP A 95 11.33 0.63 9.74
CA ASP A 95 12.53 0.39 10.57
C ASP A 95 13.25 1.71 10.91
N LYS A 96 13.34 2.63 9.93
CA LYS A 96 13.90 3.97 10.15
C LYS A 96 13.11 4.75 11.20
N TYR A 97 11.78 4.79 11.09
CA TYR A 97 10.95 5.51 12.05
C TYR A 97 10.95 4.85 13.43
N THR A 98 10.98 3.52 13.50
CA THR A 98 11.08 2.77 14.76
C THR A 98 12.37 3.13 15.49
N THR A 99 13.50 3.12 14.78
CA THR A 99 14.80 3.53 15.34
C THR A 99 14.79 4.98 15.84
N GLN A 100 14.15 5.89 15.09
CA GLN A 100 14.03 7.30 15.52
C GLN A 100 13.16 7.45 16.78
N LEU A 101 12.06 6.71 16.87
CA LEU A 101 11.19 6.71 18.06
C LEU A 101 11.92 6.19 19.30
N GLU A 102 12.69 5.11 19.16
CA GLU A 102 13.52 4.58 20.26
C GLU A 102 14.54 5.62 20.73
N LYS A 103 15.20 6.30 19.80
CA LYS A 103 16.13 7.38 20.11
C LYS A 103 15.45 8.52 20.87
N TRP A 104 14.32 9.03 20.36
CA TRP A 104 13.58 10.11 21.01
C TRP A 104 13.05 9.70 22.39
N SER A 105 12.60 8.46 22.55
CA SER A 105 12.19 7.91 23.84
C SER A 105 13.34 7.91 24.86
N SER A 106 14.54 7.49 24.44
CA SER A 106 15.74 7.53 25.29
C SER A 106 16.13 8.96 25.67
N GLU A 107 16.10 9.88 24.71
CA GLU A 107 16.42 11.30 24.95
C GLU A 107 15.41 11.94 25.92
N LEU A 108 14.11 11.68 25.73
CA LEU A 108 13.06 12.22 26.58
C LEU A 108 13.17 11.73 28.03
N LEU A 109 13.54 10.46 28.24
CA LEU A 109 13.85 9.93 29.57
C LEU A 109 15.03 10.66 30.23
N LYS A 110 16.11 10.91 29.48
CA LYS A 110 17.29 11.65 29.98
C LYS A 110 16.96 13.11 30.30
N LEU A 111 16.17 13.76 29.46
CA LEU A 111 15.69 15.12 29.70
C LEU A 111 14.80 15.19 30.94
N GLY A 112 13.90 14.21 31.12
CA GLY A 112 13.05 14.11 32.30
C GLY A 112 13.83 13.91 33.60
N SER A 113 14.86 13.06 33.61
CA SER A 113 15.72 12.89 34.79
C SER A 113 16.51 14.15 35.11
N LYS A 114 17.12 14.78 34.10
CA LYS A 114 17.86 16.03 34.25
C LYS A 114 16.98 17.18 34.74
N GLY A 115 15.74 17.27 34.24
CA GLY A 115 14.75 18.25 34.69
C GLY A 115 14.40 18.09 36.18
N ARG A 116 14.18 16.86 36.64
CA ARG A 116 13.94 16.57 38.07
C ARG A 116 15.14 16.94 38.94
N GLU A 117 16.35 16.65 38.46
CA GLU A 117 17.59 16.97 39.18
C GLU A 117 17.80 18.49 39.32
N VAL A 118 17.51 19.26 38.26
CA VAL A 118 17.54 20.73 38.31
C VAL A 118 16.48 21.25 39.27
N ALA A 119 15.24 20.77 39.19
CA ALA A 119 14.17 21.17 40.11
C ALA A 119 14.53 20.91 41.58
N LYS A 120 15.16 19.77 41.87
CA LYS A 120 15.63 19.43 43.22
C LYS A 120 16.70 20.41 43.71
N ARG A 121 17.71 20.71 42.89
CA ARG A 121 18.76 21.69 43.24
C ARG A 121 18.21 23.09 43.47
N GLU A 122 17.24 23.52 42.65
CA GLU A 122 16.57 24.81 42.88
C GLU A 122 15.83 24.81 44.21
N HIS A 123 15.09 23.75 44.54
CA HIS A 123 14.40 23.63 45.81
C HIS A 123 15.36 23.66 47.01
N GLU A 124 16.46 22.90 46.94
CA GLU A 124 17.53 22.90 47.95
C GLU A 124 18.14 24.31 48.11
N ARG A 125 18.37 25.05 47.01
CA ARG A 125 18.84 26.45 47.05
C ARG A 125 17.85 27.41 47.71
N TYR A 126 16.55 27.24 47.45
CA TYR A 126 15.51 28.04 48.10
C TYR A 126 15.42 27.76 49.61
N GLN A 127 15.51 26.50 50.02
CA GLN A 127 15.54 26.13 51.45
C GLN A 127 16.74 26.74 52.17
N VAL A 128 17.96 26.59 51.61
CA VAL A 128 19.18 27.16 52.21
C VAL A 128 19.12 28.69 52.33
N ARG A 129 18.50 29.40 51.36
CA ARG A 129 18.27 30.85 51.47
C ARG A 129 17.27 31.19 52.56
N SER A 130 16.15 30.46 52.63
CA SER A 130 15.13 30.64 53.66
C SER A 130 15.68 30.41 55.08
N ASP A 131 16.50 29.37 55.26
CA ASP A 131 17.14 29.03 56.53
C ASP A 131 18.16 30.10 56.95
N ASN A 132 18.95 30.62 56.01
CA ASN A 132 19.87 31.73 56.28
C ASN A 132 19.13 33.03 56.66
N ASP A 133 17.99 33.33 56.04
CA ASP A 133 17.17 34.50 56.38
C ASP A 133 16.51 34.35 57.77
N HIS A 134 16.10 33.13 58.14
CA HIS A 134 15.59 32.83 59.49
C HIS A 134 16.69 32.95 60.56
N ASN A 135 17.88 32.39 60.31
CA ASN A 135 19.01 32.48 61.24
C ASN A 135 19.46 33.93 61.44
N ARG A 136 19.49 34.74 60.36
CA ARG A 136 19.83 36.16 60.43
C ARG A 136 18.80 36.96 61.24
N SER A 137 17.51 36.62 61.11
CA SER A 137 16.42 37.25 61.86
C SER A 137 16.44 36.89 63.35
N GLN A 138 16.99 35.72 63.71
CA GLN A 138 17.08 35.27 65.11
C GLN A 138 18.29 35.91 65.84
N VAL A 139 19.41 36.11 65.14
CA VAL A 139 20.60 36.81 65.68
C VAL A 139 20.29 38.29 65.97
N GLN A 140 19.49 38.96 65.16
CA GLN A 140 19.10 40.37 65.40
C GLN A 140 18.12 40.57 66.57
N ARG A 141 17.46 39.52 67.06
CA ARG A 141 16.53 39.62 68.20
C ARG A 141 17.18 39.31 69.56
N HIS A 142 18.46 38.96 69.59
CA HIS A 142 19.17 38.61 70.82
C HIS A 142 20.02 39.75 71.40
N ASP A 143 20.13 40.90 70.72
CA ASP A 143 20.84 42.10 71.18
C ASP A 143 19.88 43.21 71.67
N SER A 144 18.66 42.87 72.10
CA SER A 144 17.69 43.85 72.58
C SER A 144 16.93 43.32 73.78
N ASP A 145 17.66 43.10 74.88
CA ASP A 145 17.17 43.27 76.25
C ASP A 145 18.33 43.08 77.23
N ASP A 146 18.82 44.20 77.77
CA ASP A 146 19.36 44.37 79.13
C ASP A 146 20.10 45.72 79.21
N ASP A 147 19.47 46.76 79.77
CA ASP A 147 19.86 47.27 81.10
C ASP A 147 18.94 48.42 81.57
N MET A 148 18.66 48.38 82.87
CA MET A 148 17.73 49.19 83.66
C MET A 148 18.31 50.58 84.01
N SER A 149 17.44 51.48 84.48
CA SER A 149 17.60 52.24 85.75
C SER A 149 17.15 53.71 85.70
N ASP A 150 16.02 53.98 86.35
CA ASP A 150 15.76 55.03 87.37
C ASP A 150 16.31 56.47 87.16
N LYS A 151 15.41 57.48 87.10
CA LYS A 151 15.14 58.43 88.21
C LYS A 151 14.34 59.70 87.84
N ASP A 152 13.36 59.97 88.72
CA ASP A 152 12.98 61.25 89.33
C ASP A 152 12.40 62.44 88.53
N MET A 153 11.11 62.65 88.79
CA MET A 153 10.48 63.82 89.46
C MET A 153 10.22 65.16 88.73
N PHE A 154 9.10 65.75 89.21
CA PHE A 154 8.58 67.12 89.10
C PHE A 154 7.71 67.43 87.88
N GLU A 155 6.64 68.24 87.95
CA GLU A 155 5.80 68.82 89.01
C GLU A 155 4.61 69.48 88.28
N GLU A 156 3.63 69.87 89.07
CA GLU A 156 2.29 70.37 88.81
C GLU A 156 2.16 71.71 88.03
N VAL A 157 0.92 72.01 87.63
CA VAL A 157 0.30 73.33 87.33
C VAL A 157 0.48 73.90 85.92
N VAL A 158 -0.60 73.90 85.11
CA VAL A 158 -1.65 74.95 85.02
C VAL A 158 -2.97 74.30 84.57
#